data_AF-D5UE87-F1
#
_entry.id   AF-D5UE87-F1
#
_cell.length_a   1.000
_cell.length_b   1.000
_cell.length_c   1.000
_cell.angle_alpha   90.00
_cell.angle_beta   90.00
_cell.angle_gamma   90.00
#
_symmetry.space_group_name_H-M   'P 1'
#
loop_
_entity.id
_entity.type
_entity.pdbx_description
1 polymer ?
#
loop_
_entity_poly.entity_id
_entity_poly.type
_entity_poly.pdbx_seq_one_letter_code
_entity_poly.pdbx_strand_id
1 'polypeptide(L)'
;MQLARTFGSRTRNRLVATAVATALLLVGAAASPAAAWDRVGGNCNYMEEQFSHTYRLLIPRATNGVVNVPCWLKRGDSGAGVQALQKAYNSCYKALYEPAIAEDGVFGPTTEDRVRQMQRREGIEVDGIAGEVTRNSIKWPLYSATTGKYLRCWDKW
;
A
#
# COMPACT_ATOMS: atom_id res chain seq x y z
N MET A 1 -50.81 2.91 32.92
CA MET A 1 -52.11 2.85 32.21
C MET A 1 -51.98 3.72 30.97
N GLN A 2 -52.10 3.13 29.77
CA GLN A 2 -52.11 3.85 28.49
C GLN A 2 -53.14 4.98 28.52
N LEU A 3 -52.87 6.09 27.82
CA LEU A 3 -53.61 6.47 26.61
C LEU A 3 -53.09 7.81 26.06
N ALA A 4 -52.57 7.74 24.84
CA ALA A 4 -52.34 8.88 23.96
C ALA A 4 -53.67 9.37 23.36
N ARG A 5 -53.68 10.64 22.89
CA ARG A 5 -54.34 11.20 21.68
C ARG A 5 -54.89 12.61 21.95
N THR A 6 -54.14 13.64 21.54
CA THR A 6 -54.31 14.41 20.29
C THR A 6 -55.56 15.29 20.27
N PHE A 7 -55.33 16.59 20.47
CA PHE A 7 -56.25 17.69 20.21
C PHE A 7 -56.48 17.85 18.69
N GLY A 8 -57.75 17.99 18.29
CA GLY A 8 -58.12 18.64 17.03
C GLY A 8 -57.81 20.15 17.08
N SER A 9 -57.95 20.95 16.03
CA SER A 9 -58.65 20.80 14.77
C SER A 9 -58.30 22.00 13.86
N ARG A 10 -58.46 21.83 12.53
CA ARG A 10 -58.73 22.87 11.51
C ARG A 10 -57.61 23.93 11.31
N THR A 11 -57.09 24.19 10.12
CA THR A 11 -57.85 24.61 8.93
C THR A 11 -56.94 24.51 7.70
N ARG A 12 -57.47 24.01 6.58
CA ARG A 12 -56.81 23.90 5.27
C ARG A 12 -56.61 25.30 4.66
N ASN A 13 -55.37 25.73 4.46
CA ASN A 13 -55.03 26.70 3.42
C ASN A 13 -54.19 26.00 2.35
N ARG A 14 -54.81 25.76 1.18
CA ARG A 14 -54.11 25.34 -0.03
C ARG A 14 -53.59 26.60 -0.71
N LEU A 15 -52.28 26.81 -0.65
CA LEU A 15 -51.58 27.66 -1.61
C LEU A 15 -50.52 26.77 -2.28
N VAL A 16 -50.79 26.43 -3.54
CA VAL A 16 -49.83 25.82 -4.43
C VAL A 16 -48.87 26.93 -4.83
N ALA A 17 -47.63 26.86 -4.34
CA ALA A 17 -46.54 27.68 -4.82
C ALA A 17 -45.42 26.74 -5.25
N THR A 18 -45.30 26.54 -6.55
CA THR A 18 -44.15 25.93 -7.21
C THR A 18 -42.93 26.82 -6.98
N ALA A 19 -41.89 26.29 -6.31
CA ALA A 19 -40.56 26.88 -6.32
C ALA A 19 -39.54 25.77 -6.63
N VAL A 20 -38.75 26.01 -7.67
CA VAL A 20 -37.81 25.08 -8.29
C VAL A 20 -36.48 25.07 -7.52
N ALA A 21 -36.07 23.84 -7.18
CA ALA A 21 -34.72 23.27 -7.12
C ALA A 21 -33.54 23.94 -6.37
N THR A 22 -32.76 23.03 -5.78
CA THR A 22 -31.32 23.10 -5.42
C THR A 22 -30.92 23.84 -4.14
N ALA A 23 -30.74 23.07 -3.07
CA ALA A 23 -29.74 23.34 -2.05
C ALA A 23 -28.73 22.19 -2.07
N LEU A 24 -27.54 22.47 -2.61
CA LEU A 24 -26.40 21.55 -2.65
C LEU A 24 -26.02 21.12 -1.22
N LEU A 25 -25.97 19.81 -1.01
CA LEU A 25 -25.30 19.22 0.15
C LEU A 25 -23.80 19.48 0.01
N LEU A 26 -23.28 20.46 0.74
CA LEU A 26 -21.84 20.57 0.99
C LEU A 26 -21.44 19.51 2.01
N VAL A 27 -21.46 18.24 1.60
CA VAL A 27 -20.57 17.25 2.22
C VAL A 27 -19.19 17.66 1.75
N GLY A 28 -18.45 18.35 2.62
CA GLY A 28 -17.03 18.61 2.44
C GLY A 28 -16.30 17.27 2.47
N ALA A 29 -16.28 16.57 1.33
CA ALA A 29 -15.27 15.59 1.06
C ALA A 29 -13.96 16.39 0.96
N ALA A 30 -13.24 16.50 2.08
CA ALA A 30 -11.80 16.60 2.00
C ALA A 30 -11.37 15.29 1.30
N ALA A 31 -11.32 15.33 -0.03
CA ALA A 31 -10.50 14.38 -0.75
C ALA A 31 -9.11 14.62 -0.16
N SER A 32 -8.66 13.73 0.72
CA SER A 32 -7.24 13.54 0.97
C SER A 32 -6.59 13.60 -0.41
N PRO A 33 -5.49 14.34 -0.62
CA PRO A 33 -4.78 14.20 -1.87
C PRO A 33 -4.39 12.73 -1.94
N ALA A 34 -5.15 11.94 -2.70
CA ALA A 34 -4.75 10.63 -3.13
C ALA A 34 -3.57 10.92 -4.03
N ALA A 35 -2.40 10.97 -3.40
CA ALA A 35 -1.09 10.78 -3.96
C ALA A 35 -1.04 11.03 -5.48
N ALA A 36 -0.87 12.28 -5.89
CA ALA A 36 -0.61 12.66 -7.28
C ALA A 36 0.83 12.27 -7.73
N TRP A 37 1.25 11.03 -7.47
CA TRP A 37 2.51 10.44 -7.94
C TRP A 37 2.34 9.87 -9.37
N ASP A 38 1.11 9.90 -9.88
CA ASP A 38 0.60 9.18 -11.04
C ASP A 38 1.03 9.75 -12.41
N ARG A 39 2.07 10.60 -12.47
CA ARG A 39 2.58 11.12 -13.76
C ARG A 39 4.07 10.87 -14.01
N VAL A 40 4.79 10.34 -13.03
CA VAL A 40 6.21 9.98 -13.18
C VAL A 40 6.50 8.58 -12.63
N GLY A 41 5.66 8.07 -11.72
CA GLY A 41 5.84 6.75 -11.11
C GLY A 41 5.40 5.60 -11.99
N GLY A 42 6.07 4.46 -11.83
CA GLY A 42 5.79 3.23 -12.57
C GLY A 42 5.87 1.99 -11.70
N ASN A 43 5.79 0.82 -12.33
CA ASN A 43 5.94 -0.45 -11.62
C ASN A 43 7.41 -0.68 -11.22
N CYS A 44 7.68 -1.18 -10.03
CA CYS A 44 9.05 -1.49 -9.61
C CYS A 44 9.58 -2.76 -10.32
N ASN A 45 9.82 -2.69 -11.63
CA ASN A 45 10.17 -3.87 -12.44
C ASN A 45 11.63 -4.33 -12.24
N TYR A 46 12.47 -3.50 -11.63
CA TYR A 46 13.89 -3.80 -11.40
C TYR A 46 14.16 -4.08 -9.93
N MET A 47 15.13 -4.97 -9.70
CA MET A 47 15.77 -5.13 -8.39
C MET A 47 17.08 -4.35 -8.45
N GLU A 48 17.19 -3.29 -7.66
CA GLU A 48 18.46 -2.60 -7.46
C GLU A 48 19.26 -3.36 -6.40
N GLU A 49 20.47 -3.74 -6.78
CA GLU A 49 21.45 -4.21 -5.83
C GLU A 49 22.23 -2.99 -5.32
N GLN A 50 21.94 -2.56 -4.09
CA GLN A 50 22.71 -1.50 -3.47
C GLN A 50 23.92 -2.12 -2.74
N PHE A 51 25.11 -1.62 -3.05
CA PHE A 51 26.37 -2.15 -2.56
C PHE A 51 27.14 -1.14 -1.72
N SER A 52 27.73 -1.62 -0.64
CA SER A 52 28.97 -1.07 -0.08
C SER A 52 30.11 -2.08 -0.30
N HIS A 53 31.34 -1.76 0.12
CA HIS A 53 32.45 -2.72 0.10
C HIS A 53 32.16 -4.01 0.89
N THR A 54 31.19 -4.00 1.80
CA THR A 54 30.91 -5.12 2.71
C THR A 54 29.52 -5.71 2.53
N TYR A 55 28.54 -4.90 2.13
CA TYR A 55 27.14 -5.28 2.17
C TYR A 55 26.45 -5.11 0.82
N ARG A 56 25.47 -5.99 0.57
CA ARG A 56 24.59 -5.97 -0.59
C ARG A 56 23.14 -6.06 -0.15
N LEU A 57 22.30 -5.18 -0.68
CA LEU A 57 20.86 -5.08 -0.43
C LEU A 57 20.09 -5.29 -1.73
N LEU A 58 18.97 -6.00 -1.65
CA LEU A 58 18.11 -6.28 -2.78
C LEU A 58 16.78 -5.53 -2.59
N ILE A 59 16.61 -4.39 -3.29
CA ILE A 59 15.42 -3.55 -3.12
C ILE A 59 14.75 -3.24 -4.47
N PRO A 60 13.42 -3.23 -4.56
CA PRO A 60 12.71 -2.85 -5.78
C PRO A 60 13.00 -1.39 -6.17
N ARG A 61 13.11 -1.13 -7.47
CA ARG A 61 13.33 0.21 -8.04
C ARG A 61 12.61 0.34 -9.37
N ALA A 62 12.24 1.57 -9.73
CA ALA A 62 11.98 1.98 -11.10
C ALA A 62 12.93 3.10 -11.52
N THR A 63 13.22 3.17 -12.82
CA THR A 63 14.04 4.22 -13.43
C THR A 63 13.39 4.64 -14.74
N ASN A 64 13.49 5.93 -15.08
CA ASN A 64 13.12 6.44 -16.40
C ASN A 64 14.32 6.50 -17.37
N GLY A 65 15.43 5.83 -17.03
CA GLY A 65 16.69 5.85 -17.78
C GLY A 65 17.69 6.89 -17.28
N VAL A 66 17.27 7.83 -16.42
CA VAL A 66 18.15 8.89 -15.89
C VAL A 66 18.16 8.89 -14.37
N VAL A 67 16.99 8.82 -13.73
CA VAL A 67 16.85 8.93 -12.27
C VAL A 67 16.02 7.82 -11.67
N ASN A 68 16.16 7.64 -10.35
CA ASN A 68 15.18 6.92 -9.54
C ASN A 68 13.82 7.63 -9.64
N VAL A 69 12.79 6.89 -10.02
CA VAL A 69 11.41 7.38 -9.96
C VAL A 69 10.64 6.59 -8.90
N PRO A 70 9.67 7.23 -8.23
CA PRO A 70 8.79 6.52 -7.32
C PRO A 70 8.12 5.34 -8.01
N CYS A 71 7.91 4.25 -7.28
CA CYS A 71 7.31 3.06 -7.85
C CYS A 71 6.48 2.30 -6.81
N TRP A 72 5.60 1.45 -7.32
CA TRP A 72 4.81 0.54 -6.50
C TRP A 72 4.78 -0.86 -7.13
N LEU A 73 4.45 -1.85 -6.30
CA LEU A 73 4.09 -3.19 -6.73
C LEU A 73 2.73 -3.55 -6.13
N LYS A 74 1.85 -4.12 -6.93
CA LYS A 74 0.50 -4.56 -6.55
C LYS A 74 0.11 -5.83 -7.31
N ARG A 75 -1.06 -6.38 -6.97
CA ARG A 75 -1.59 -7.59 -7.61
C ARG A 75 -1.59 -7.48 -9.14
N GLY A 76 -1.09 -8.51 -9.80
CA GLY A 76 -0.95 -8.59 -11.26
C GLY A 76 0.42 -8.16 -11.79
N ASP A 77 1.22 -7.49 -10.97
CA ASP A 77 2.60 -7.14 -11.34
C ASP A 77 3.51 -8.38 -11.34
N SER A 78 4.57 -8.31 -12.13
CA SER A 78 5.58 -9.36 -12.17
C SER A 78 6.97 -8.81 -12.49
N GLY A 79 8.01 -9.49 -12.01
CA GLY A 79 9.40 -9.17 -12.34
C GLY A 79 10.33 -9.19 -11.13
N ALA A 80 11.54 -8.66 -11.32
CA ALA A 80 12.61 -8.75 -10.33
C ALA A 80 12.30 -7.98 -9.04
N GLY A 81 11.56 -6.87 -9.11
CA GLY A 81 11.13 -6.16 -7.90
C GLY A 81 10.12 -6.95 -7.06
N VAL A 82 9.21 -7.68 -7.70
CA VAL A 82 8.31 -8.59 -6.98
C VAL A 82 9.11 -9.70 -6.31
N GLN A 83 10.10 -10.27 -7.01
CA GLN A 83 10.97 -11.29 -6.42
C GLN A 83 11.75 -10.75 -5.21
N ALA A 84 12.24 -9.51 -5.25
CA ALA A 84 12.90 -8.88 -4.11
C ALA A 84 11.95 -8.77 -2.89
N LEU A 85 10.69 -8.39 -3.12
CA LEU A 85 9.67 -8.32 -2.08
C LEU A 85 9.36 -9.69 -1.46
N GLN A 86 9.27 -10.73 -2.29
CA GLN A 86 9.08 -12.11 -1.83
C GLN A 86 10.27 -12.61 -1.00
N LYS A 87 11.49 -12.30 -1.44
CA LYS A 87 12.73 -12.55 -0.68
C LYS A 87 12.74 -11.87 0.68
N ALA A 88 12.29 -10.61 0.73
CA ALA A 88 12.19 -9.86 1.97
C ALA A 88 11.26 -10.54 2.96
N TYR A 89 10.07 -10.98 2.51
CA TYR A 89 9.17 -11.76 3.35
C TYR A 89 9.83 -13.05 3.86
N ASN A 90 10.38 -13.87 2.97
CA ASN A 90 10.96 -15.17 3.31
C ASN A 90 12.14 -15.07 4.28
N SER A 91 12.96 -14.02 4.13
CA SER A 91 14.17 -13.82 4.93
C SER A 91 13.88 -13.14 6.27
N CYS A 92 12.97 -12.16 6.29
CA CYS A 92 12.83 -11.24 7.42
C CYS A 92 11.52 -11.37 8.20
N TYR A 93 10.49 -11.95 7.61
CA TYR A 93 9.16 -11.97 8.21
C TYR A 93 8.57 -13.38 8.37
N LYS A 94 9.08 -14.38 7.62
CA LYS A 94 8.59 -15.77 7.67
C LYS A 94 8.50 -16.33 9.09
N ALA A 95 9.51 -16.12 9.93
CA ALA A 95 9.54 -16.62 11.31
C ALA A 95 8.40 -16.09 12.19
N LEU A 96 7.68 -15.06 11.74
CA LEU A 96 6.54 -14.46 12.43
C LEU A 96 5.19 -14.91 11.86
N TYR A 97 5.16 -15.38 10.61
CA TYR A 97 3.92 -15.46 9.82
C TYR A 97 3.82 -16.68 8.90
N GLU A 98 4.64 -17.71 9.08
CA GLU A 98 4.74 -18.93 8.26
C GLU A 98 3.48 -19.34 7.44
N PRO A 99 3.64 -19.97 6.26
CA PRO A 99 4.89 -20.49 5.68
C PRO A 99 5.65 -19.48 4.82
N ALA A 100 6.81 -19.92 4.28
CA ALA A 100 7.48 -19.28 3.15
C ALA A 100 6.55 -19.22 1.92
N ILE A 101 6.84 -18.31 1.00
CA ILE A 101 6.17 -18.20 -0.30
C ILE A 101 7.16 -18.44 -1.44
N ALA A 102 6.65 -18.75 -2.62
CA ALA A 102 7.47 -18.82 -3.82
C ALA A 102 8.09 -17.45 -4.14
N GLU A 103 9.33 -17.46 -4.61
CA GLU A 103 10.06 -16.29 -5.11
C GLU A 103 10.02 -16.26 -6.65
N ASP A 104 8.83 -16.47 -7.19
CA ASP A 104 8.55 -16.60 -8.62
C ASP A 104 8.49 -15.25 -9.36
N GLY A 105 8.56 -14.14 -8.62
CA GLY A 105 8.44 -12.80 -9.17
C GLY A 105 7.02 -12.47 -9.64
N VAL A 106 5.99 -13.18 -9.18
CA VAL A 106 4.58 -12.92 -9.51
C VAL A 106 3.84 -12.36 -8.31
N PHE A 107 3.22 -11.20 -8.48
CA PHE A 107 2.44 -10.56 -7.42
C PHE A 107 1.01 -11.11 -7.43
N GLY A 108 0.88 -12.35 -6.97
CA GLY A 108 -0.40 -13.02 -6.78
C GLY A 108 -1.07 -12.68 -5.43
N PRO A 109 -2.21 -13.33 -5.14
CA PRO A 109 -2.93 -13.15 -3.88
C PRO A 109 -2.05 -13.40 -2.64
N THR A 110 -1.25 -14.46 -2.69
CA THR A 110 -0.31 -14.82 -1.61
C THR A 110 0.71 -13.72 -1.36
N THR A 111 1.27 -13.12 -2.41
CA THR A 111 2.24 -12.01 -2.30
C THR A 111 1.58 -10.79 -1.66
N GLU A 112 0.34 -10.45 -2.06
CA GLU A 112 -0.41 -9.35 -1.45
C GLU A 112 -0.65 -9.57 0.05
N ASP A 113 -1.05 -10.78 0.43
CA ASP A 113 -1.26 -11.11 1.84
C ASP A 113 0.02 -10.95 2.65
N ARG A 114 1.18 -11.31 2.10
CA ARG A 114 2.49 -11.10 2.73
C ARG A 114 2.85 -9.63 2.82
N VAL A 115 2.54 -8.82 1.81
CA VAL A 115 2.70 -7.36 1.90
C VAL A 115 1.89 -6.78 3.05
N ARG A 116 0.61 -7.17 3.16
CA ARG A 116 -0.24 -6.71 4.27
C ARG A 116 0.31 -7.14 5.63
N GLN A 117 0.93 -8.32 5.75
CA GLN A 117 1.58 -8.76 6.99
C GLN A 117 2.83 -7.94 7.33
N MET A 118 3.66 -7.64 6.33
CA MET A 118 4.84 -6.77 6.52
C MET A 118 4.41 -5.35 6.91
N GLN A 119 3.40 -4.79 6.23
CA GLN A 119 2.84 -3.47 6.57
C GLN A 119 2.32 -3.41 8.01
N ARG A 120 1.53 -4.41 8.42
CA ARG A 120 1.08 -4.55 9.82
C ARG A 120 2.24 -4.64 10.79
N ARG A 121 3.28 -5.40 10.46
CA ARG A 121 4.47 -5.55 11.32
C ARG A 121 5.21 -4.24 11.52
N GLU A 122 5.27 -3.42 10.47
CA GLU A 122 6.00 -2.15 10.48
C GLU A 122 5.15 -0.97 10.95
N GLY A 123 3.87 -1.20 11.27
CA GLY A 123 2.96 -0.17 11.79
C GLY A 123 2.61 0.91 10.75
N ILE A 124 2.63 0.56 9.47
CA ILE A 124 2.26 1.46 8.36
C ILE A 124 0.88 1.11 7.79
N GLU A 125 0.39 1.92 6.85
CA GLU A 125 -0.86 1.66 6.14
C GLU A 125 -0.88 0.26 5.50
N VAL A 126 -2.00 -0.46 5.68
CA VAL A 126 -2.16 -1.87 5.29
C VAL A 126 -3.03 -1.96 4.04
N ASP A 127 -2.55 -1.39 2.95
CA ASP A 127 -3.26 -1.32 1.67
C ASP A 127 -3.00 -2.55 0.75
N GLY A 128 -1.96 -3.35 1.04
CA GLY A 128 -1.52 -4.45 0.20
C GLY A 128 -0.70 -4.02 -1.02
N ILE A 129 -0.37 -2.74 -1.14
CA ILE A 129 0.45 -2.16 -2.20
C ILE A 129 1.84 -1.87 -1.64
N ALA A 130 2.87 -2.42 -2.28
CA ALA A 130 4.25 -2.12 -1.93
C ALA A 130 4.72 -0.86 -2.66
N GLY A 131 4.21 0.30 -2.24
CA GLY A 131 4.67 1.63 -2.66
C GLY A 131 5.88 2.12 -1.86
N GLU A 132 6.22 3.40 -2.01
CA GLU A 132 7.40 3.99 -1.37
C GLU A 132 7.38 3.89 0.17
N VAL A 133 6.22 4.12 0.79
CA VAL A 133 6.07 3.96 2.25
C VAL A 133 6.43 2.54 2.67
N THR A 134 5.89 1.53 1.99
CA THR A 134 6.23 0.12 2.24
C THR A 134 7.71 -0.14 1.99
N ARG A 135 8.25 0.30 0.85
CA ARG A 135 9.65 0.10 0.47
C ARG A 135 10.64 0.64 1.51
N ASN A 136 10.39 1.84 2.02
CA ASN A 136 11.26 2.50 3.00
C ASN A 136 11.01 2.00 4.43
N SER A 137 9.88 1.32 4.67
CA SER A 137 9.48 0.88 6.00
C SER A 137 9.60 -0.62 6.24
N ILE A 138 9.81 -1.47 5.26
CA ILE A 138 10.04 -2.90 5.55
C ILE A 138 11.54 -3.19 5.67
N LYS A 139 11.85 -4.33 6.28
CA LYS A 139 13.20 -4.86 6.38
C LYS A 139 13.56 -5.56 5.08
N TRP A 140 14.78 -5.32 4.63
CA TRP A 140 15.37 -5.96 3.46
C TRP A 140 16.50 -6.92 3.88
N PRO A 141 16.68 -8.06 3.20
CA PRO A 141 17.77 -8.98 3.52
C PRO A 141 19.11 -8.37 3.11
N LEU A 142 20.04 -8.35 4.06
CA LEU A 142 21.42 -7.91 3.89
C LEU A 142 22.31 -9.12 3.61
N TYR A 143 23.08 -9.06 2.53
CA TYR A 143 24.05 -10.09 2.16
C TYR A 143 25.48 -9.53 2.26
N SER A 144 26.46 -10.42 2.43
CA SER A 144 27.87 -10.06 2.22
C SER A 144 28.10 -9.76 0.74
N ALA A 145 28.66 -8.60 0.42
CA ALA A 145 29.02 -8.24 -0.96
C ALA A 145 30.10 -9.16 -1.54
N THR A 146 30.98 -9.70 -0.70
CA THR A 146 32.10 -10.55 -1.12
C THR A 146 31.70 -12.01 -1.28
N THR A 147 30.88 -12.55 -0.37
CA THR A 147 30.56 -13.98 -0.36
C THR A 147 29.13 -14.31 -0.80
N GLY A 148 28.26 -13.31 -0.93
CA GLY A 148 26.84 -13.51 -1.22
C GLY A 148 26.03 -14.13 -0.07
N LYS A 149 26.65 -14.43 1.07
CA LYS A 149 26.00 -15.06 2.22
C LYS A 149 25.00 -14.10 2.86
N TYR A 150 23.81 -14.60 3.19
CA TYR A 150 22.84 -13.87 4.02
C TYR A 150 23.45 -13.56 5.40
N LEU A 151 23.33 -12.31 5.82
CA LEU A 151 23.89 -11.84 7.09
C LEU A 151 22.78 -11.62 8.11
N ARG A 152 21.85 -10.71 7.79
CA ARG A 152 20.77 -10.30 8.69
C ARG A 152 19.70 -9.53 7.91
N CYS A 153 18.59 -9.26 8.56
CA CYS A 153 17.66 -8.26 8.10
C CYS A 153 18.20 -6.87 8.42
N TRP A 154 18.10 -5.98 7.45
CA TRP A 154 18.47 -4.60 7.63
C TRP A 154 17.33 -3.84 8.28
N ASP A 155 17.59 -3.36 9.50
CA ASP A 155 16.75 -2.42 10.22
C ASP A 155 17.18 -1.02 9.75
N LYS A 156 16.19 -0.22 9.31
CA LYS A 156 16.26 1.02 8.49
C LYS A 156 17.33 2.05 8.89
N TRP A 157 17.53 3.00 7.97
CA TRP A 157 18.27 4.26 8.16
C TRP A 157 17.79 5.08 9.35
#